data_AF-A0A7X6Z7B5-F1
#
_entry.id   AF-A0A7X6Z7B5-F1
#
_cell.length_a   1.000
_cell.length_b   1.000
_cell.length_c   1.000
_cell.angle_alpha   90.00
_cell.angle_beta   90.00
_cell.angle_gamma   90.00
#
_symmetry.space_group_name_H-M   'P 1'
#
loop_
_entity.id
_entity.type
_entity.pdbx_description
1 polymer ?
#
loop_
_entity_poly.entity_id
_entity_poly.type
_entity_poly.pdbx_seq_one_letter_code
_entity_poly.pdbx_strand_id
1 'polypeptide(L)'
;MNGTDDLSQRSSAARPAVFRAGKTRLPIGRRTLIMGIINVTPDSFSDGGSFVTVDAALRQADKLLSSGTDILDIGGESTRPGSAPVGAEEE
;
A
#
# COMPACT_ATOMS: atom_id res chain seq x y z
N MET A 1 12.13 35.78 38.24
CA MET A 1 13.33 35.19 37.63
C MET A 1 13.21 33.67 37.73
N ASN A 2 13.26 33.04 36.56
CA ASN A 2 13.26 31.62 36.21
C ASN A 2 13.40 30.58 37.34
N GLY A 3 12.36 29.75 37.51
CA GLY A 3 12.51 28.34 37.84
C GLY A 3 12.32 27.57 36.54
N THR A 4 13.39 26.98 36.04
CA THR A 4 13.46 26.28 34.76
C THR A 4 12.51 25.10 34.71
N ASP A 5 11.45 25.21 33.91
CA ASP A 5 10.72 24.04 33.42
C ASP A 5 11.73 23.15 32.69
N ASP A 6 11.92 21.97 33.26
CA ASP A 6 12.79 20.92 32.75
C ASP A 6 12.26 20.43 31.38
N LEU A 7 12.76 21.06 30.33
CA LEU A 7 12.50 20.71 28.93
C LEU A 7 13.18 19.39 28.51
N SER A 8 13.84 18.65 29.41
CA SER A 8 14.58 17.42 29.09
C SER A 8 13.70 16.22 28.71
N GLN A 9 12.37 16.32 28.84
CA GLN A 9 11.43 15.24 28.50
C GLN A 9 10.85 15.32 27.07
N ARG A 10 11.25 16.31 26.25
CA ARG A 10 10.77 16.43 24.86
C ARG A 10 11.78 15.91 23.86
N SER A 11 11.92 14.59 23.75
CA SER A 11 12.09 13.86 22.47
C SER A 11 12.32 12.39 22.75
N SER A 12 11.26 11.66 23.09
CA SER A 12 11.17 10.27 22.68
C SER A 12 10.81 10.31 21.19
N ALA A 13 11.79 10.51 20.31
CA ALA A 13 11.61 10.15 18.91
C ALA A 13 11.12 8.69 18.92
N ALA A 14 9.85 8.49 18.54
CA ALA A 14 9.18 7.19 18.68
C ALA A 14 10.11 6.11 18.12
N ARG A 15 10.46 5.13 18.95
CA ARG A 15 11.32 4.02 18.52
C ARG A 15 10.73 3.47 17.21
N PRO A 16 11.55 3.24 16.17
CA PRO A 16 11.03 2.72 14.91
C PRO A 16 10.24 1.44 15.17
N ALA A 17 8.93 1.50 14.96
CA ALA A 17 8.11 0.29 14.98
C ALA A 17 8.41 -0.48 13.69
N VAL A 18 8.33 -1.80 13.74
CA VAL A 18 8.51 -2.63 12.56
C VAL A 18 7.16 -3.23 12.20
N PHE A 19 6.63 -2.84 11.04
CA PHE A 19 5.47 -3.47 10.46
C PHE A 19 5.91 -4.74 9.72
N ARG A 20 5.24 -5.86 9.98
CA ARG A 20 5.56 -7.16 9.35
C ARG A 20 4.53 -7.47 8.28
N ALA A 21 4.98 -7.59 7.03
CA ALA A 21 4.16 -7.94 5.87
C ALA A 21 4.69 -9.28 5.32
N GLY A 22 4.17 -10.39 5.86
CA GLY A 22 4.68 -11.72 5.57
C GLY A 22 6.17 -11.85 5.92
N LYS A 23 7.02 -12.10 4.91
CA LYS A 23 8.48 -12.22 5.07
C LYS A 23 9.18 -10.86 5.15
N THR A 24 8.49 -9.78 4.78
CA THR A 24 9.05 -8.43 4.71
C THR A 24 8.87 -7.68 6.02
N ARG A 25 9.86 -6.88 6.39
CA ARG A 25 9.86 -6.03 7.59
C ARG A 25 10.04 -4.58 7.18
N LEU A 26 9.03 -3.76 7.44
CA LEU A 26 9.00 -2.35 7.08
C LEU A 26 9.27 -1.51 8.33
N PRO A 27 10.40 -0.78 8.39
CA PRO A 27 10.66 0.15 9.49
C PRO A 27 9.74 1.37 9.35
N ILE A 28 8.72 1.45 10.20
CA ILE A 28 7.78 2.57 10.26
C ILE A 28 8.20 3.58 11.33
N GLY A 29 7.86 4.85 11.13
CA GLY A 29 8.20 5.94 12.05
C GLY A 29 9.58 6.58 11.85
N ARG A 30 10.40 6.09 10.90
CA ARG A 30 11.67 6.74 10.51
C ARG A 30 11.51 7.77 9.40
N ARG A 31 10.63 7.48 8.46
CA ARG A 31 10.19 8.34 7.35
C ARG A 31 8.83 7.87 6.87
N THR A 32 8.15 8.69 6.08
CA THR A 32 6.96 8.26 5.32
C THR A 32 7.36 7.19 4.31
N LEU A 33 6.59 6.11 4.26
CA LEU A 33 6.69 5.08 3.24
C LEU A 33 5.65 5.34 2.15
N ILE A 34 6.02 5.11 0.89
CA ILE A 34 5.11 5.28 -0.25
C ILE A 34 4.53 3.94 -0.66
N MET A 35 3.20 3.89 -0.74
CA MET A 35 2.45 2.73 -1.24
C MET A 35 1.90 3.04 -2.63
N GLY A 36 2.31 2.25 -3.61
CA GLY A 36 1.80 2.31 -4.98
C GLY A 36 0.62 1.36 -5.15
N ILE A 37 -0.46 1.86 -5.75
CA ILE A 37 -1.70 1.10 -5.93
C ILE A 37 -1.78 0.53 -7.35
N ILE A 38 -2.09 -0.76 -7.47
CA ILE A 38 -2.32 -1.48 -8.72
C ILE A 38 -3.73 -2.07 -8.65
N ASN A 39 -4.66 -1.48 -9.39
CA ASN A 39 -6.02 -2.00 -9.53
C ASN A 39 -6.12 -2.89 -10.77
N VAL A 40 -6.48 -4.16 -10.59
CA VAL A 40 -6.58 -5.18 -11.64
C VAL A 40 -8.07 -5.52 -11.84
N THR A 41 -8.83 -4.61 -12.46
CA THR A 41 -10.28 -4.79 -12.66
C THR A 41 -10.62 -5.36 -14.06
N PRO A 42 -11.57 -6.32 -14.17
CA PRO A 42 -12.01 -6.87 -15.47
C PRO A 42 -12.58 -5.80 -16.43
N ASP A 43 -13.31 -4.83 -15.90
CA ASP A 43 -14.05 -3.79 -16.66
C ASP A 43 -13.17 -2.74 -17.37
N SER A 44 -11.84 -2.93 -17.35
CA SER A 44 -10.92 -2.06 -18.09
C SER A 44 -10.40 -2.68 -19.39
N PHE A 45 -10.66 -3.98 -19.66
CA PHE A 45 -10.09 -4.69 -20.82
C PHE A 45 -11.01 -5.86 -21.27
N SER A 46 -12.03 -5.56 -22.08
CA SER A 46 -13.11 -6.49 -22.47
C SER A 46 -12.76 -7.57 -23.51
N ASP A 47 -11.49 -7.83 -23.83
CA ASP A 47 -11.13 -8.64 -25.01
C ASP A 47 -10.30 -9.89 -24.68
N GLY A 48 -10.51 -10.49 -23.50
CA GLY A 48 -10.24 -11.91 -23.27
C GLY A 48 -8.83 -12.32 -22.86
N GLY A 49 -8.22 -11.69 -21.84
CA GLY A 49 -6.93 -12.19 -21.35
C GLY A 49 -6.63 -11.91 -19.89
N SER A 50 -6.75 -12.93 -19.03
CA SER A 50 -6.07 -12.94 -17.72
C SER A 50 -4.55 -12.71 -17.86
N PHE A 51 -3.96 -13.11 -18.99
CA PHE A 51 -2.57 -12.80 -19.32
C PHE A 51 -2.35 -11.31 -19.61
N VAL A 52 -3.30 -10.66 -20.30
CA VAL A 52 -3.24 -9.22 -20.61
C VAL A 52 -3.35 -8.39 -19.33
N THR A 53 -4.20 -8.81 -18.38
CA THR A 53 -4.35 -8.13 -17.09
C THR A 53 -3.14 -8.32 -16.18
N VAL A 54 -2.55 -9.52 -16.13
CA VAL A 54 -1.30 -9.78 -15.40
C VAL A 54 -0.15 -8.98 -15.99
N ASP A 55 0.04 -8.99 -17.30
CA ASP A 55 1.12 -8.25 -17.96
C ASP A 55 0.99 -6.73 -17.75
N ALA A 56 -0.24 -6.21 -17.76
CA ALA A 56 -0.50 -4.81 -17.45
C ALA A 56 -0.17 -4.48 -15.98
N ALA A 57 -0.55 -5.35 -15.04
CA ALA A 57 -0.22 -5.19 -13.63
C ALA A 57 1.30 -5.23 -13.40
N LEU A 58 2.02 -6.12 -14.07
CA LEU A 58 3.49 -6.22 -14.00
C LEU A 58 4.16 -4.95 -14.53
N ARG A 59 3.75 -4.45 -15.72
CA ARG A 59 4.27 -3.18 -16.25
C ARG A 59 4.00 -2.00 -15.34
N GLN A 60 2.86 -1.99 -14.65
CA GLN A 60 2.54 -0.95 -13.69
C GLN A 60 3.40 -1.07 -12.42
N ALA A 61 3.64 -2.29 -11.94
CA ALA A 61 4.55 -2.56 -10.84
C ALA A 61 5.97 -2.05 -11.15
N ASP A 62 6.50 -2.35 -12.34
CA ASP A 62 7.82 -1.89 -12.76
C ASP A 62 7.94 -0.36 -12.74
N LYS A 63 6.91 0.34 -13.23
CA LYS A 63 6.85 1.81 -13.18
C LYS A 63 6.88 2.32 -11.73
N LEU A 64 6.05 1.76 -10.85
CA LEU A 64 5.98 2.16 -9.45
C LEU A 64 7.29 1.86 -8.70
N LEU A 65 7.95 0.74 -8.99
CA LEU A 65 9.26 0.43 -8.44
C LEU A 65 10.31 1.45 -8.91
N SER A 66 10.30 1.81 -10.20
CA SER A 66 11.21 2.82 -10.75
C SER A 66 11.01 4.22 -10.16
N SER A 67 9.80 4.53 -9.65
CA SER A 67 9.50 5.80 -8.99
C SER A 67 9.83 5.83 -7.50
N GLY A 68 10.45 4.79 -6.95
CA GLY A 68 10.85 4.72 -5.54
C GLY A 68 9.74 4.33 -4.57
N THR A 69 8.77 3.55 -5.02
CA THR A 69 7.70 3.01 -4.17
C THR A 69 8.25 1.98 -3.19
N ASP A 70 7.81 2.04 -1.93
CA ASP A 70 8.24 1.12 -0.86
C ASP A 70 7.34 -0.12 -0.74
N ILE A 71 6.05 0.03 -1.08
CA ILE A 71 5.00 -0.99 -0.91
C ILE A 71 4.12 -1.00 -2.16
N LEU A 72 3.75 -2.18 -2.64
CA LEU A 72 2.72 -2.32 -3.68
C LEU A 72 1.44 -2.86 -3.04
N ASP A 73 0.31 -2.22 -3.32
CA ASP A 73 -1.03 -2.66 -2.97
C ASP A 73 -1.76 -3.08 -4.25
N ILE A 74 -2.18 -4.35 -4.31
CA ILE A 74 -2.71 -4.98 -5.52
C ILE A 74 -4.14 -5.43 -5.24
N GLY A 75 -5.12 -4.76 -5.84
CA GLY A 75 -6.55 -5.05 -5.67
C GLY A 75 -7.20 -5.51 -6.96
N GLY A 76 -7.84 -6.68 -6.96
CA GLY A 76 -8.58 -7.23 -8.12
C GLY A 76 -10.04 -6.78 -8.21
N GLU A 77 -10.58 -6.22 -7.13
CA GLU A 77 -11.98 -5.87 -7.02
C GLU A 77 -12.18 -4.36 -7.00
N SER A 78 -13.10 -3.89 -7.82
CA SER A 78 -13.53 -2.50 -7.82
C SER A 78 -14.47 -2.26 -6.65
N THR A 79 -13.98 -1.66 -5.56
CA THR A 79 -14.82 -1.13 -4.47
C THR A 79 -15.55 0.18 -4.84
N ARG A 80 -15.69 0.49 -6.14
CA ARG A 80 -16.45 1.66 -6.62
C ARG A 80 -17.87 1.63 -6.04
N PRO A 81 -18.41 2.76 -5.54
CA PRO A 81 -19.79 2.85 -5.07
C PRO A 81 -20.73 2.45 -6.23
N GLY A 82 -21.44 1.33 -6.09
CA GLY A 82 -22.29 0.76 -7.14
C GLY A 82 -21.95 -0.68 -7.56
N SER A 83 -20.85 -1.27 -7.06
CA SER A 83 -20.62 -2.71 -7.20
C SER A 83 -21.64 -3.50 -6.40
N ALA A 84 -22.35 -4.44 -7.03
CA ALA A 84 -23.18 -5.39 -6.32
C ALA A 84 -22.29 -6.21 -5.37
N PRO A 85 -22.67 -6.39 -4.09
CA PRO A 85 -21.92 -7.25 -3.19
C PRO A 85 -21.97 -8.69 -3.72
N VAL A 86 -20.81 -9.29 -3.92
CA VAL A 86 -20.69 -10.71 -4.25
C VAL A 86 -21.13 -11.49 -3.01
N GLY A 87 -22.13 -12.35 -3.15
CA GLY A 87 -22.65 -13.14 -2.04
C GLY A 87 -21.62 -14.15 -1.55
N ALA A 88 -21.58 -14.38 -0.24
CA ALA A 88 -20.62 -15.25 0.45
C ALA A 88 -20.71 -16.76 0.08
N GLU A 89 -21.42 -17.12 -0.99
CA GLU A 89 -21.58 -18.50 -1.45
C GLU A 89 -20.70 -18.85 -2.65
N GLU A 90 -19.86 -17.91 -3.12
CA GLU A 90 -18.94 -18.09 -4.25
C GLU A 90 -17.47 -17.88 -3.82
N GLU A 91 -17.09 -18.41 -2.65
CA GLU A 91 -15.69 -18.62 -2.23
C GLU A 91 -15.15 -20.00 -2.64
#